data_AF-A0A161KEL9-F1
#
_entry.id   AF-A0A161KEL9-F1
#
_cell.length_a   1.000
_cell.length_b   1.000
_cell.length_c   1.000
_cell.angle_alpha   90.00
_cell.angle_beta   90.00
_cell.angle_gamma   90.00
#
_symmetry.space_group_name_H-M   'P 1'
#
loop_
_entity.id
_entity.type
_entity.pdbx_description
1 polymer ?
#
loop_
_entity_poly.entity_id
_entity_poly.type
_entity_poly.pdbx_seq_one_letter_code
_entity_poly.pdbx_strand_id
1 'polypeptide(L)'
;MVIANKRSLLLFLIFGFLVFTLMGKLISFPIALIIVSDAPEYRLGIGEATYLRNVSAGNTVLACMDLFHTACISGKVITNLGDSLVLHSLGANQEVNIRKGNIKYVLVADFPMWVLGILLILLFVIVIREFPSVGSMIIVYTTLSLGILGAFYVPQWELKYEPPTPEFGGYKIIYNQSLLVFDVYITNSKLKMNIESVSCDVWEYKNVTSWVNGSKVFIKLPSDIFLEVYKESEERINKTSSTLITKGTLSFLVRCDMKLNHGNLKLKFPVSVVLEDLALRNINGTIILTNQNPIPIPVYVEFIKTNDISTKLICSKRVILPAFSSTQLYPSNGTKCNNADFIRINYVLWGLKRGKGVKVK
;
A
#
# COMPACT_ATOMS: atom_id res chain seq x y z
N MET A 1 17.68 37.20 60.25
CA MET A 1 16.60 37.89 59.51
C MET A 1 17.23 38.48 58.26
N VAL A 2 17.20 37.75 57.15
CA VAL A 2 17.86 38.16 55.90
C VAL A 2 16.98 39.21 55.23
N ILE A 3 17.46 40.45 55.16
CA ILE A 3 16.83 41.49 54.36
C ILE A 3 17.02 41.06 52.91
N ALA A 4 16.05 40.32 52.37
CA ALA A 4 16.00 40.03 50.95
C ALA A 4 15.91 41.37 50.23
N ASN A 5 17.02 41.77 49.62
CA ASN A 5 17.14 43.01 48.86
C ASN A 5 15.98 43.07 47.85
N LYS A 6 15.23 44.17 47.78
CA LYS A 6 14.00 44.29 46.93
C LYS A 6 14.22 43.81 45.48
N ARG A 7 15.45 43.89 44.97
CA ARG A 7 15.86 43.35 43.66
C ARG A 7 15.80 41.82 43.57
N SER A 8 16.19 41.10 44.62
CA SER A 8 16.15 39.64 44.67
C SER A 8 14.71 39.12 44.68
N LEU A 9 13.79 39.81 45.37
CA LEU A 9 12.36 39.47 45.36
C LEU A 9 11.73 39.66 43.97
N LEU A 10 12.07 40.76 43.28
CA LEU A 10 11.58 41.03 41.92
C LEU A 10 12.07 39.96 40.94
N LEU A 11 13.33 39.57 41.02
CA LEU A 11 13.90 38.50 40.17
C LEU A 11 13.28 37.13 40.50
N PHE A 12 13.00 36.84 41.77
CA PHE A 12 12.32 35.61 42.15
C PHE A 12 10.87 35.58 41.67
N LEU A 13 10.19 36.73 41.64
CA LEU A 13 8.85 36.87 41.06
C LEU A 13 8.89 36.76 39.54
N ILE A 14 9.88 37.34 38.86
CA ILE A 14 10.05 37.21 37.41
C ILE A 14 10.37 35.76 37.07
N PHE A 15 11.29 35.11 37.78
CA PHE A 15 11.64 33.71 37.59
C PHE A 15 10.47 32.79 37.92
N GLY A 16 9.77 33.02 39.03
CA GLY A 16 8.56 32.31 39.41
C GLY A 16 7.46 32.48 38.37
N PHE A 17 7.28 33.69 37.81
CA PHE A 17 6.36 33.94 36.71
C PHE A 17 6.82 33.29 35.40
N LEU A 18 8.12 33.24 35.11
CA LEU A 18 8.69 32.57 33.94
C LEU A 18 8.52 31.05 34.04
N VAL A 19 8.81 30.47 35.22
CA VAL A 19 8.57 29.06 35.53
C VAL A 19 7.09 28.75 35.54
N PHE A 20 6.24 29.61 36.10
CA PHE A 20 4.79 29.43 36.12
C PHE A 20 4.18 29.61 34.72
N THR A 21 4.71 30.47 33.86
CA THR A 21 4.29 30.59 32.46
C THR A 21 4.86 29.46 31.59
N LEU A 22 6.05 28.94 31.89
CA LEU A 22 6.61 27.72 31.27
C LEU A 22 5.86 26.46 31.73
N MET A 23 5.47 26.35 33.00
CA MET A 23 4.64 25.27 33.54
C MET A 23 3.18 25.40 33.12
N GLY A 24 2.64 26.62 33.08
CA GLY A 24 1.33 26.92 32.50
C GLY A 24 1.28 26.59 31.00
N LYS A 25 2.42 26.73 30.31
CA LYS A 25 2.61 26.24 28.93
C LYS A 25 2.68 24.71 28.87
N LEU A 26 3.33 24.02 29.82
CA LEU A 26 3.28 22.54 29.94
C LEU A 26 1.86 22.00 30.13
N ILE A 27 0.95 22.80 30.71
CA ILE A 27 -0.42 22.38 31.01
C ILE A 27 -1.42 22.79 29.90
N SER A 28 -1.13 23.76 29.01
CA SER A 28 -2.16 24.25 28.05
C SER A 28 -1.72 24.91 26.72
N PHE A 29 -0.45 24.97 26.29
CA PHE A 29 -0.10 25.58 24.97
C PHE A 29 1.17 24.97 24.31
N PRO A 30 1.33 25.13 22.99
CA PRO A 30 1.82 24.09 22.10
C PRO A 30 3.35 23.96 22.15
N ILE A 31 3.80 22.74 22.36
CA ILE A 31 5.21 22.41 22.42
C ILE A 31 5.73 22.38 20.97
N ALA A 32 6.72 23.22 20.65
CA ALA A 32 7.43 23.16 19.38
C ALA A 32 8.00 21.73 19.23
N LEU A 33 7.44 20.94 18.32
CA LEU A 33 7.73 19.53 18.23
C LEU A 33 8.81 19.39 17.16
N ILE A 34 10.05 19.16 17.57
CA ILE A 34 11.14 18.95 16.63
C ILE A 34 10.95 17.55 16.02
N ILE A 35 10.46 17.50 14.78
CA ILE A 35 10.36 16.27 13.99
C ILE A 35 11.56 16.23 13.04
N VAL A 36 12.49 15.32 13.29
CA VAL A 36 13.59 15.04 12.34
C VAL A 36 13.11 13.97 11.37
N SER A 37 12.95 14.32 10.09
CA SER A 37 12.61 13.38 9.02
C SER A 37 13.67 13.44 7.92
N ASP A 38 14.16 12.27 7.48
CA ASP A 38 15.12 12.12 6.37
C ASP A 38 14.45 12.13 4.98
N ALA A 39 13.18 12.53 4.88
CA ALA A 39 12.46 12.54 3.62
C ALA A 39 13.05 13.61 2.67
N PRO A 40 13.62 13.21 1.51
CA PRO A 40 14.42 14.11 0.66
C PRO A 40 13.59 15.22 -0.02
N GLU A 41 12.27 15.08 -0.08
CA GLU A 41 11.37 16.06 -0.74
C GLU A 41 10.75 17.08 0.22
N TYR A 42 10.83 16.86 1.53
CA TYR A 42 10.33 17.78 2.55
C TYR A 42 11.32 17.85 3.71
N ARG A 43 12.26 18.80 3.62
CA ARG A 43 13.13 19.15 4.75
C ARG A 43 12.27 19.83 5.83
N LEU A 44 11.69 19.04 6.72
CA LEU A 44 11.21 19.53 8.00
C LEU A 44 12.46 19.95 8.79
N GLY A 45 12.64 21.25 8.97
CA GLY A 45 13.80 21.78 9.66
C GLY A 45 13.71 21.56 11.17
N ILE A 46 14.87 21.56 11.81
CA ILE A 46 14.96 21.52 13.27
C ILE A 46 14.36 22.84 13.79
N GLY A 47 13.25 22.75 14.53
CA GLY A 47 12.65 23.88 15.23
C GLY A 47 11.22 24.25 14.85
N GLU A 48 10.46 23.46 14.08
CA GLU A 48 9.12 23.91 13.67
C GLU A 48 8.15 24.16 14.85
N ALA A 49 7.50 25.32 14.84
CA ALA A 49 6.51 25.67 15.84
C ALA A 49 5.19 24.95 15.54
N THR A 50 4.59 24.31 16.54
CA THR A 50 3.25 23.74 16.38
C THR A 50 2.21 24.61 17.07
N TYR A 51 0.97 24.62 16.58
CA TYR A 51 -0.18 25.06 17.38
C TYR A 51 -1.50 24.45 16.89
N LEU A 52 -2.51 24.47 17.75
CA LEU A 52 -3.88 24.07 17.42
C LEU A 52 -4.57 25.19 16.66
N ARG A 53 -4.77 25.01 15.35
CA ARG A 53 -5.59 25.89 14.50
C ARG A 53 -6.61 25.07 13.73
N ASN A 54 -7.66 25.73 13.23
CA ASN A 54 -8.49 25.20 12.15
C ASN A 54 -7.60 24.67 11.01
N VAL A 55 -7.76 23.38 10.70
CA VAL A 55 -6.94 22.67 9.73
C VAL A 55 -7.54 22.81 8.34
N SER A 56 -6.75 23.32 7.40
CA SER A 56 -7.11 23.51 6.00
C SER A 56 -6.25 22.64 5.08
N ALA A 57 -6.72 22.42 3.85
CA ALA A 57 -5.90 21.82 2.80
C ALA A 57 -4.64 22.66 2.58
N GLY A 58 -3.51 21.99 2.36
CA GLY A 58 -2.18 22.58 2.23
C GLY A 58 -1.37 22.61 3.53
N ASN A 59 -2.00 22.52 4.70
CA ASN A 59 -1.30 22.54 5.99
C ASN A 59 -0.55 21.22 6.21
N THR A 60 0.63 21.28 6.83
CA THR A 60 1.28 20.09 7.37
C THR A 60 0.81 19.89 8.81
N VAL A 61 0.41 18.67 9.16
CA VAL A 61 -0.11 18.35 10.49
C VAL A 61 0.57 17.12 11.07
N LEU A 62 0.65 17.07 12.39
CA LEU A 62 0.95 15.87 13.15
C LEU A 62 -0.35 15.35 13.77
N ALA A 63 -0.73 14.15 13.39
CA ALA A 63 -1.90 13.48 13.93
C ALA A 63 -1.47 12.23 14.69
N CYS A 64 -1.96 12.08 15.92
CA CYS A 64 -1.63 10.96 16.79
C CYS A 64 -2.87 10.08 16.97
N MET A 65 -2.68 8.78 16.81
CA MET A 65 -3.76 7.79 16.88
C MET A 65 -4.10 7.41 18.33
N ASP A 66 -3.25 7.77 19.28
CA ASP A 66 -3.38 7.46 20.69
C ASP A 66 -3.34 8.70 21.60
N LEU A 67 -3.86 8.54 22.81
CA LEU A 67 -3.91 9.59 23.82
C LEU A 67 -2.53 9.95 24.37
N PHE A 68 -1.59 9.02 24.32
CA PHE A 68 -0.23 9.16 24.85
C PHE A 68 0.77 9.66 23.79
N HIS A 69 0.31 9.97 22.57
CA HIS A 69 1.15 10.47 21.48
C HIS A 69 2.30 9.53 21.08
N THR A 70 2.14 8.23 21.29
CA THR A 70 3.14 7.21 20.94
C THR A 70 3.04 6.75 19.49
N ALA A 71 1.92 7.02 18.81
CA ALA A 71 1.69 6.66 17.41
C ALA A 71 1.23 7.88 16.62
N CYS A 72 2.19 8.67 16.12
CA CYS A 72 1.93 9.90 15.36
C CYS A 72 2.38 9.79 13.91
N ILE A 73 1.62 10.41 13.01
CA ILE A 73 1.91 10.52 11.58
C ILE A 73 1.98 12.00 11.22
N SER A 74 3.07 12.40 10.56
CA SER A 74 3.18 13.71 9.92
C SER A 74 2.77 13.62 8.45
N GLY A 75 1.97 14.58 8.00
CA GLY A 75 1.48 14.59 6.63
C GLY A 75 0.89 15.94 6.20
N LYS A 76 0.90 16.20 4.90
CA LYS A 76 0.27 17.39 4.31
C LYS A 76 -1.21 17.11 4.05
N VAL A 77 -2.08 17.97 4.52
CA VAL A 77 -3.53 17.85 4.32
C VAL A 77 -3.85 18.11 2.84
N ILE A 78 -4.34 17.10 2.14
CA ILE A 78 -4.76 17.21 0.74
C ILE A 78 -6.20 17.73 0.66
N THR A 79 -7.09 17.17 1.48
CA THR A 79 -8.53 17.47 1.43
C THR A 79 -9.16 17.35 2.81
N ASN A 80 -10.16 18.20 3.04
CA ASN A 80 -10.94 18.26 4.27
C ASN A 80 -12.36 17.72 4.00
N LEU A 81 -12.70 16.58 4.61
CA LEU A 81 -13.95 15.83 4.40
C LEU A 81 -14.87 15.92 5.64
N GLY A 82 -15.17 17.15 6.09
CA GLY A 82 -16.04 17.34 7.26
C GLY A 82 -15.34 16.92 8.56
N ASP A 83 -15.57 15.71 9.07
CA ASP A 83 -14.97 15.22 10.32
C ASP A 83 -13.62 14.53 10.15
N SER A 84 -13.18 14.31 8.91
CA SER A 84 -11.91 13.66 8.60
C SER A 84 -11.07 14.46 7.60
N LEU A 85 -9.76 14.22 7.61
CA LEU A 85 -8.79 14.80 6.70
C LEU A 85 -8.04 13.71 5.96
N VAL A 86 -7.78 13.93 4.68
CA VAL A 86 -6.85 13.10 3.89
C VAL A 86 -5.47 13.73 3.97
N LEU A 87 -4.51 13.00 4.53
CA LEU A 87 -3.12 13.41 4.65
C LEU A 87 -2.27 12.68 3.61
N HIS A 88 -1.38 13.38 2.94
CA HIS A 88 -0.24 12.79 2.25
C HIS A 88 0.88 12.59 3.28
N SER A 89 1.20 11.35 3.63
CA SER A 89 2.26 11.04 4.60
C SER A 89 3.62 11.43 4.04
N LEU A 90 4.39 12.18 4.82
CA LEU A 90 5.73 12.66 4.42
C LEU A 90 6.80 11.56 4.42
N GLY A 91 6.55 10.41 5.06
CA GLY A 91 7.49 9.29 5.12
C GLY A 91 7.18 8.14 4.15
N ALA A 92 5.92 7.98 3.74
CA ALA A 92 5.47 6.79 3.00
C ALA A 92 4.90 7.10 1.61
N ASN A 93 4.78 8.37 1.20
CA ASN A 93 4.11 8.79 -0.05
C ASN A 93 2.72 8.15 -0.24
N GLN A 94 2.00 7.92 0.86
CA GLN A 94 0.67 7.32 0.90
C GLN A 94 -0.36 8.29 1.47
N GLU A 95 -1.60 8.15 1.00
CA GLU A 95 -2.74 8.92 1.52
C GLU A 95 -3.36 8.20 2.71
N VAL A 96 -3.44 8.89 3.86
CA VAL A 96 -4.02 8.37 5.10
C VAL A 96 -5.21 9.23 5.49
N ASN A 97 -6.36 8.62 5.77
CA ASN A 97 -7.54 9.35 6.25
C ASN A 97 -7.56 9.35 7.78
N ILE A 98 -7.55 10.54 8.38
CA ILE A 98 -7.47 10.72 9.83
C ILE A 98 -8.63 11.59 10.32
N ARG A 99 -9.26 11.21 11.43
CA ARG A 99 -10.29 12.03 12.07
C ARG A 99 -9.70 13.32 12.63
N LYS A 100 -10.42 14.44 12.52
CA LYS A 100 -9.96 15.74 13.01
C LYS A 100 -9.64 15.75 14.51
N GLY A 101 -10.36 14.98 15.32
CA GLY A 101 -10.10 14.84 16.75
C GLY A 101 -8.74 14.19 17.10
N ASN A 102 -8.10 13.53 16.14
CA ASN A 102 -6.79 12.91 16.30
C ASN A 102 -5.65 13.86 15.88
N ILE A 103 -5.98 15.04 15.33
CA ILE A 103 -4.98 16.05 14.99
C ILE A 103 -4.62 16.78 16.26
N LYS A 104 -3.35 16.69 16.62
CA LYS A 104 -2.85 17.33 17.82
C LYS A 104 -2.19 18.66 17.48
N TYR A 105 -1.55 18.74 16.32
CA TYR A 105 -0.71 19.88 15.97
C TYR A 105 -0.77 20.21 14.48
N VAL A 106 -0.82 21.50 14.16
CA VAL A 106 -0.46 22.02 12.83
C VAL A 106 0.99 22.47 12.90
N LEU A 107 1.83 21.96 12.00
CA LEU A 107 3.22 22.37 11.86
C LEU A 107 3.26 23.71 11.13
N VAL A 108 3.78 24.74 11.79
CA VAL A 108 3.85 26.10 11.26
C VAL A 108 5.28 26.62 11.36
N ALA A 109 5.95 26.52 10.21
CA ALA A 109 7.21 27.18 9.86
C ALA A 109 8.43 26.82 10.73
N ASP A 110 9.59 26.83 10.06
CA ASP A 110 10.91 26.76 10.69
C ASP A 110 11.05 27.89 11.73
N PHE A 111 11.13 27.54 13.01
CA PHE A 111 11.60 28.50 14.00
C PHE A 111 13.10 28.67 13.77
N PRO A 112 13.59 29.90 13.56
CA PRO A 112 14.99 30.08 13.29
C PRO A 112 15.80 29.68 14.53
N MET A 113 16.62 28.62 14.40
CA MET A 113 17.44 28.10 15.50
C MET A 113 18.33 29.16 16.15
N TRP A 114 18.66 30.24 15.43
CA TRP A 114 19.40 31.38 15.98
C TRP A 114 18.62 32.13 17.07
N VAL A 115 17.27 32.18 17.02
CA VAL A 115 16.45 32.82 18.06
C VAL A 115 16.54 32.03 19.37
N LEU A 116 16.52 30.69 19.29
CA LEU A 116 16.75 29.83 20.46
C LEU A 116 18.17 30.01 21.00
N GLY A 117 19.17 30.10 20.12
CA GLY A 117 20.55 30.40 20.48
C GLY A 117 20.69 31.72 21.25
N ILE A 118 20.06 32.80 20.77
CA ILE A 118 20.04 34.11 21.45
C ILE A 118 19.36 34.00 22.82
N LEU A 119 18.24 33.27 22.92
CA LEU A 119 17.53 33.08 24.18
C LEU A 119 18.38 32.33 25.21
N LEU A 120 19.08 31.27 24.79
CA LEU A 120 19.99 30.50 25.64
C LEU A 120 21.20 31.32 26.08
N ILE A 121 21.76 32.15 25.19
CA ILE A 121 22.84 33.07 25.52
C ILE A 121 22.37 34.11 26.54
N LEU A 122 21.17 34.70 26.36
CA LEU A 122 20.60 35.64 27.32
C LEU A 122 20.35 34.99 28.69
N LEU A 123 19.80 33.78 28.71
CA LEU A 123 19.62 32.99 29.93
C LEU A 123 20.96 32.72 30.62
N PHE A 124 21.98 32.34 29.86
CA PHE A 124 23.32 32.09 30.37
C PHE A 124 23.94 33.36 30.98
N VAL A 125 23.81 34.52 30.33
CA VAL A 125 24.28 35.81 30.85
C VAL A 125 23.56 36.19 32.15
N ILE A 126 22.25 35.99 32.23
CA ILE A 126 21.45 36.25 33.44
C ILE A 126 21.89 35.33 34.58
N VAL A 127 22.08 34.03 34.30
CA VAL A 127 22.50 33.05 35.29
C VAL A 127 23.93 33.33 35.78
N ILE A 128 24.85 33.75 34.89
CA ILE A 128 26.21 34.17 35.27
C ILE A 128 26.19 35.31 36.28
N ARG A 129 25.36 36.31 36.01
CA ARG A 129 25.32 37.54 36.79
C ARG A 129 24.79 37.32 38.21
N GLU A 130 23.83 36.42 38.38
CA GLU A 130 23.11 36.23 39.64
C GLU A 130 23.66 35.08 40.50
N PHE A 131 24.41 34.12 39.92
CA PHE A 131 24.95 32.96 40.64
C PHE A 131 26.48 32.86 40.48
N PRO A 132 27.27 33.58 41.31
CA PRO A 132 28.72 33.69 41.13
C PRO A 132 29.50 32.39 41.42
N SER A 133 28.90 31.41 42.10
CA SER A 133 29.52 30.09 42.28
C SER A 133 29.34 29.22 41.05
N VAL A 134 30.45 28.89 40.40
CA VAL A 134 30.53 28.09 39.16
C VAL A 134 29.72 26.79 39.23
N GLY A 135 29.68 26.13 40.40
CA GLY A 135 28.93 24.89 40.60
C GLY A 135 27.41 25.01 40.47
N SER A 136 26.79 26.04 41.07
CA SER A 136 25.34 26.25 40.96
C SER A 136 24.94 26.69 39.56
N MET A 137 25.84 27.39 38.87
CA MET A 137 25.63 27.89 37.51
C MET A 137 25.53 26.73 36.50
N ILE A 138 26.43 25.75 36.60
CA ILE A 138 26.44 24.55 35.75
C ILE A 138 25.17 23.73 35.98
N ILE A 139 24.74 23.55 37.24
CA ILE A 139 23.55 22.75 37.56
C ILE A 139 22.29 23.42 37.01
N VAL A 140 22.09 24.72 37.26
CA VAL A 140 20.91 25.44 36.75
C VAL A 140 20.89 25.44 35.22
N TYR A 141 22.03 25.71 34.56
CA TYR A 141 22.11 25.71 33.11
C TYR A 141 21.87 24.33 32.50
N THR A 142 22.48 23.27 33.05
CA THR A 142 22.28 21.90 32.54
C THR A 142 20.85 21.43 32.77
N THR A 143 20.23 21.73 33.91
CA THR A 143 18.85 21.34 34.20
C THR A 143 17.83 22.10 33.33
N LEU A 144 18.03 23.41 33.10
CA LEU A 144 17.21 24.18 32.17
C LEU A 144 17.41 23.72 30.73
N SER A 145 18.66 23.47 30.31
CA SER A 145 18.95 22.99 28.96
C SER A 145 18.37 21.60 28.73
N LEU A 146 18.47 20.69 29.70
CA LEU A 146 17.86 19.36 29.66
C LEU A 146 16.33 19.42 29.71
N GLY A 147 15.74 20.33 30.49
CA GLY A 147 14.29 20.53 30.54
C GLY A 147 13.73 21.12 29.25
N ILE A 148 14.44 22.07 28.65
CA ILE A 148 14.12 22.65 27.34
C ILE A 148 14.29 21.57 26.26
N LEU A 149 15.47 20.96 26.16
CA LEU A 149 15.75 19.93 25.15
C LEU A 149 14.79 18.74 25.28
N GLY A 150 14.55 18.23 26.49
CA GLY A 150 13.63 17.11 26.74
C GLY A 150 12.15 17.44 26.50
N ALA A 151 11.74 18.70 26.65
CA ALA A 151 10.39 19.12 26.31
C ALA A 151 10.20 19.33 24.79
N PHE A 152 11.23 19.75 24.06
CA PHE A 152 11.13 20.08 22.62
C PHE A 152 11.60 18.95 21.69
N TYR A 153 12.27 17.92 22.22
CA TYR A 153 12.87 16.83 21.45
C TYR A 153 12.09 15.54 21.62
N VAL A 154 11.36 15.13 20.58
CA VAL A 154 10.90 13.74 20.45
C VAL A 154 11.96 13.00 19.66
N PRO A 155 12.64 12.00 20.23
CA PRO A 155 13.65 11.24 19.52
C PRO A 155 13.09 10.63 18.23
N GLN A 156 13.84 10.71 17.13
CA GLN A 156 13.43 10.17 15.82
C GLN A 156 13.07 8.68 15.87
N TRP A 157 13.63 7.91 16.80
CA TRP A 157 13.32 6.49 17.00
C TRP A 157 11.94 6.25 17.65
N GLU A 158 11.37 7.25 18.34
CA GLU A 158 9.98 7.23 18.82
C GLU A 158 8.98 7.64 17.72
N LEU A 159 9.44 8.38 16.70
CA LEU A 159 8.64 8.84 15.56
C LEU A 159 8.62 7.86 14.36
N LYS A 160 9.37 6.76 14.42
CA LYS A 160 9.40 5.74 13.35
C LYS A 160 8.19 4.82 13.45
N TYR A 161 7.01 5.37 13.20
CA TYR A 161 5.87 4.59 12.82
C TYR A 161 5.87 4.45 11.29
N GLU A 162 6.49 3.38 10.80
CA GLU A 162 6.25 2.97 9.41
C GLU A 162 4.80 2.51 9.33
N PRO A 163 3.96 3.15 8.48
CA PRO A 163 2.60 2.66 8.28
C PRO A 163 2.68 1.19 7.82
N PRO A 164 1.74 0.34 8.26
CA PRO A 164 1.75 -1.07 7.87
C PRO A 164 1.83 -1.18 6.35
N THR A 165 2.92 -1.77 5.87
CA THR A 165 3.11 -2.02 4.45
C THR A 165 2.37 -3.29 4.09
N PRO A 166 1.43 -3.26 3.13
CA PRO A 166 0.92 -4.50 2.58
C PRO A 166 2.00 -5.13 1.71
N GLU A 167 2.26 -6.40 1.93
CA GLU A 167 2.99 -7.25 1.01
C GLU A 167 2.00 -8.10 0.22
N PHE A 168 2.13 -8.09 -1.11
CA PHE A 168 1.38 -8.98 -1.95
C PHE A 168 2.04 -10.36 -1.90
N GLY A 169 1.44 -11.32 -1.19
CA GLY A 169 2.02 -12.65 -1.03
C GLY A 169 1.70 -13.59 -2.20
N GLY A 170 1.03 -13.10 -3.24
CA GLY A 170 0.76 -13.82 -4.47
C GLY A 170 -0.72 -14.00 -4.76
N TYR A 171 -0.99 -14.80 -5.79
CA TYR A 171 -2.33 -15.23 -6.12
C TYR A 171 -2.40 -16.74 -6.16
N LYS A 172 -3.53 -17.29 -5.72
CA LYS A 172 -3.84 -18.70 -5.79
C LYS A 172 -5.12 -18.88 -6.59
N ILE A 173 -5.08 -19.85 -7.51
CA ILE A 173 -6.24 -20.15 -8.31
C ILE A 173 -6.91 -21.41 -7.76
N ILE A 174 -8.23 -21.33 -7.51
CA ILE A 174 -9.01 -22.45 -6.95
C ILE A 174 -9.76 -23.12 -8.09
N TYR A 175 -9.24 -24.28 -8.49
CA TYR A 175 -9.62 -25.03 -9.70
C TYR A 175 -11.09 -25.45 -9.76
N ASN A 176 -11.70 -25.84 -8.64
CA ASN A 176 -13.06 -26.39 -8.64
C ASN A 176 -14.18 -25.36 -8.82
N GLN A 177 -13.88 -24.06 -8.79
CA GLN A 177 -14.91 -23.01 -8.82
C GLN A 177 -14.65 -21.95 -9.90
N SER A 178 -13.61 -22.12 -10.73
CA SER A 178 -13.15 -21.10 -11.68
C SER A 178 -12.90 -19.74 -11.00
N LEU A 179 -12.41 -19.76 -9.76
CA LEU A 179 -12.19 -18.56 -8.96
C LEU A 179 -10.71 -18.22 -8.89
N LEU A 180 -10.42 -16.94 -9.09
CA LEU A 180 -9.13 -16.34 -8.77
C LEU A 180 -9.20 -15.77 -7.35
N VAL A 181 -8.31 -16.26 -6.48
CA VAL A 181 -8.17 -15.75 -5.12
C VAL A 181 -6.81 -15.08 -4.99
N PHE A 182 -6.80 -13.82 -4.58
CA PHE A 182 -5.58 -13.06 -4.31
C PHE A 182 -5.34 -13.03 -2.81
N ASP A 183 -4.08 -13.25 -2.41
CA ASP A 183 -3.67 -13.24 -1.02
C ASP A 183 -2.82 -11.99 -0.77
N VAL A 184 -3.35 -11.07 0.03
CA VAL A 184 -2.66 -9.86 0.46
C VAL A 184 -2.35 -10.00 1.94
N TYR A 185 -1.09 -9.75 2.30
CA TYR A 185 -0.61 -9.88 3.66
C TYR A 185 -0.28 -8.49 4.17
N ILE A 186 -0.71 -8.17 5.37
CA ILE A 186 -0.21 -6.96 6.02
C ILE A 186 0.97 -7.38 6.88
N THR A 187 2.18 -7.06 6.43
CA THR A 187 3.39 -7.28 7.23
C THR A 187 3.58 -6.07 8.14
N ASN A 188 3.24 -6.24 9.41
CA ASN A 188 3.77 -5.36 10.45
C ASN A 188 4.02 -6.16 11.73
N SER A 189 5.28 -6.51 11.99
CA SER A 189 5.68 -7.40 13.08
C SER A 189 5.57 -6.77 14.47
N LYS A 190 5.47 -5.45 14.56
CA LYS A 190 5.49 -4.72 15.84
C LYS A 190 4.10 -4.34 16.36
N LEU A 191 3.09 -4.35 15.51
CA LEU A 191 1.75 -3.91 15.86
C LEU A 191 0.75 -5.02 15.61
N LYS A 192 0.14 -5.49 16.69
CA LYS A 192 -1.02 -6.39 16.65
C LYS A 192 -2.23 -5.60 16.15
N MET A 193 -2.25 -5.29 14.86
CA MET A 193 -3.40 -4.71 14.19
C MET A 193 -4.33 -5.84 13.77
N ASN A 194 -5.57 -5.78 14.25
CA ASN A 194 -6.62 -6.68 13.79
C ASN A 194 -7.41 -5.99 12.68
N ILE A 195 -7.58 -6.70 11.56
CA ILE A 195 -8.42 -6.25 10.45
C ILE A 195 -9.87 -6.60 10.81
N GLU A 196 -10.71 -5.59 11.02
CA GLU A 196 -12.13 -5.76 11.37
C GLU A 196 -12.97 -6.07 10.14
N SER A 197 -12.72 -5.36 9.05
CA SER A 197 -13.41 -5.56 7.78
C SER A 197 -12.55 -5.14 6.61
N VAL A 198 -12.81 -5.72 5.44
CA VAL A 198 -12.15 -5.37 4.19
C VAL A 198 -13.18 -5.27 3.09
N SER A 199 -13.03 -4.26 2.23
CA SER A 199 -13.77 -4.12 0.99
C SER A 199 -12.76 -3.89 -0.12
N CYS A 200 -12.80 -4.69 -1.17
CA CYS A 200 -11.89 -4.55 -2.29
C CYS A 200 -12.65 -4.45 -3.62
N ASP A 201 -12.13 -3.60 -4.50
CA ASP A 201 -12.58 -3.40 -5.86
C ASP A 201 -11.46 -3.83 -6.82
N VAL A 202 -11.82 -4.38 -7.97
CA VAL A 202 -10.89 -4.68 -9.07
C VAL A 202 -11.22 -3.75 -10.22
N TRP A 203 -10.31 -2.83 -10.56
CA TRP A 203 -10.58 -1.71 -11.47
C TRP A 203 -11.84 -0.90 -11.08
N GLU A 204 -12.91 -1.00 -11.87
CA GLU A 204 -14.20 -0.33 -11.66
C GLU A 204 -15.25 -1.30 -11.09
N TYR A 205 -14.90 -2.58 -10.92
CA TYR A 205 -15.79 -3.63 -10.45
C TYR A 205 -15.82 -3.69 -8.93
N LYS A 206 -16.98 -3.33 -8.37
CA LYS A 206 -17.23 -3.23 -6.91
C LYS A 206 -17.77 -4.52 -6.26
N ASN A 207 -18.05 -5.55 -7.05
CA ASN A 207 -18.69 -6.80 -6.60
C ASN A 207 -17.67 -7.92 -6.34
N VAL A 208 -16.52 -7.58 -5.76
CA VAL A 208 -15.47 -8.55 -5.47
C VAL A 208 -15.60 -8.96 -4.01
N THR A 209 -15.85 -10.24 -3.78
CA THR A 209 -15.95 -10.77 -2.41
C THR A 209 -14.58 -10.76 -1.76
N SER A 210 -14.44 -10.10 -0.61
CA SER A 210 -13.20 -10.08 0.16
C SER A 210 -13.45 -10.46 1.61
N TRP A 211 -12.49 -11.14 2.24
CA TRP A 211 -12.58 -11.55 3.63
C TRP A 211 -11.22 -11.59 4.29
N VAL A 212 -11.23 -11.63 5.62
CA VAL A 212 -10.04 -11.66 6.46
C VAL A 212 -9.90 -13.05 7.08
N ASN A 213 -8.67 -13.58 7.14
CA ASN A 213 -8.34 -14.71 7.98
C ASN A 213 -6.97 -14.45 8.64
N GLY A 214 -6.99 -14.07 9.92
CA GLY A 214 -5.82 -13.59 10.65
C GLY A 214 -5.31 -12.24 10.10
N SER A 215 -4.03 -12.18 9.74
CA SER A 215 -3.41 -10.99 9.11
C SER A 215 -3.49 -10.99 7.58
N LYS A 216 -4.22 -11.94 7.00
CA LYS A 216 -4.36 -12.11 5.56
C LYS A 216 -5.71 -11.61 5.08
N VAL A 217 -5.69 -10.88 3.98
CA VAL A 217 -6.86 -10.49 3.21
C VAL A 217 -6.92 -11.37 1.96
N PHE A 218 -8.07 -11.98 1.76
CA PHE A 218 -8.38 -12.77 0.60
C PHE A 218 -9.36 -12.03 -0.28
N ILE A 219 -9.09 -12.00 -1.57
CA ILE A 219 -9.92 -11.30 -2.56
C ILE A 219 -10.31 -12.33 -3.60
N LYS A 220 -11.59 -12.67 -3.65
CA LYS A 220 -12.16 -13.60 -4.63
C LYS A 220 -12.78 -12.80 -5.76
N LEU A 221 -12.18 -12.96 -6.94
CA LEU A 221 -12.65 -12.41 -8.20
C LEU A 221 -13.51 -13.46 -8.93
N PRO A 222 -14.82 -13.21 -9.11
CA PRO A 222 -15.70 -14.03 -9.91
C PRO A 222 -15.21 -14.18 -11.37
N SER A 223 -15.49 -15.32 -11.98
CA SER A 223 -15.02 -15.66 -13.33
C SER A 223 -15.58 -14.76 -14.42
N ASP A 224 -16.83 -14.32 -14.26
CA ASP A 224 -17.52 -13.37 -15.13
C ASP A 224 -16.82 -12.01 -15.14
N ILE A 225 -16.48 -11.46 -13.97
CA ILE A 225 -15.72 -10.21 -13.87
C ILE A 225 -14.33 -10.36 -14.48
N PHE A 226 -13.64 -11.47 -14.21
CA PHE A 226 -12.33 -11.73 -14.83
C PHE A 226 -12.41 -11.80 -16.36
N LEU A 227 -13.46 -12.41 -16.90
CA LEU A 227 -13.70 -12.49 -18.34
C LEU A 227 -13.94 -11.11 -18.97
N GLU A 228 -14.58 -10.18 -18.27
CA GLU A 228 -14.74 -8.81 -18.76
C GLU A 228 -13.40 -8.05 -18.77
N VAL A 229 -12.63 -8.12 -17.69
CA VAL A 229 -11.27 -7.56 -17.62
C VAL A 229 -10.38 -8.12 -18.73
N TYR A 230 -10.51 -9.42 -19.01
CA TYR A 230 -9.82 -10.08 -20.11
C TYR A 230 -10.24 -9.53 -21.49
N LYS A 231 -11.55 -9.44 -21.77
CA LYS A 231 -12.09 -8.95 -23.05
C LYS A 231 -11.66 -7.51 -23.32
N GLU A 232 -11.71 -6.65 -22.31
CA GLU A 232 -11.26 -5.27 -22.47
C GLU A 232 -9.76 -5.19 -22.81
N SER A 233 -8.95 -6.07 -22.21
CA SER A 233 -7.52 -6.15 -22.49
C SER A 233 -7.22 -6.76 -23.87
N GLU A 234 -8.01 -7.76 -24.29
CA GLU A 234 -7.96 -8.36 -25.61
C GLU A 234 -8.23 -7.34 -26.73
N GLU A 235 -9.24 -6.47 -26.57
CA GLU A 235 -9.53 -5.40 -27.53
C GLU A 235 -8.39 -4.41 -27.70
N ARG A 236 -7.65 -4.12 -26.61
CA ARG A 236 -6.48 -3.23 -26.64
C ARG A 236 -5.30 -3.88 -27.37
N ILE A 237 -5.05 -5.17 -27.13
CA ILE A 237 -3.94 -5.92 -27.75
C ILE A 237 -4.16 -6.14 -29.24
N ASN A 238 -5.39 -6.47 -29.65
CA ASN A 238 -5.77 -6.63 -31.06
C ASN A 238 -5.47 -5.39 -31.92
N LYS A 239 -5.48 -4.20 -31.31
CA LYS A 239 -5.20 -2.94 -32.00
C LYS A 239 -3.69 -2.63 -32.12
N THR A 240 -2.84 -3.31 -31.37
CA THR A 240 -1.45 -2.87 -31.14
C THR A 240 -0.37 -3.91 -31.47
N SER A 241 -0.70 -5.19 -31.62
CA SER A 241 0.32 -6.25 -31.81
C SER A 241 0.16 -7.04 -33.10
N SER A 242 1.24 -7.11 -33.89
CA SER A 242 1.42 -8.03 -35.03
C SER A 242 2.29 -9.25 -34.67
N THR A 243 2.72 -9.38 -33.40
CA THR A 243 3.69 -10.39 -32.98
C THR A 243 3.05 -11.59 -32.30
N LEU A 244 3.62 -12.77 -32.53
CA LEU A 244 3.23 -14.04 -31.90
C LEU A 244 3.54 -14.03 -30.39
N ILE A 245 2.61 -13.53 -29.58
CA ILE A 245 2.74 -13.51 -28.11
C ILE A 245 2.46 -14.93 -27.57
N THR A 246 3.47 -15.76 -27.34
CA THR A 246 3.26 -17.12 -26.77
C THR A 246 2.82 -17.08 -25.30
N LYS A 247 3.16 -16.00 -24.59
CA LYS A 247 2.84 -15.74 -23.19
C LYS A 247 2.54 -14.26 -23.00
N GLY A 248 1.39 -13.95 -22.43
CA GLY A 248 0.95 -12.58 -22.17
C GLY A 248 0.65 -12.37 -20.69
N THR A 249 0.78 -11.13 -20.22
CA THR A 249 0.45 -10.77 -18.85
C THR A 249 -0.75 -9.85 -18.84
N LEU A 250 -1.82 -10.28 -18.18
CA LEU A 250 -2.98 -9.45 -17.88
C LEU A 250 -2.71 -8.74 -16.56
N SER A 251 -2.61 -7.41 -16.58
CA SER A 251 -2.39 -6.61 -15.38
C SER A 251 -3.61 -5.74 -15.08
N PHE A 252 -4.07 -5.77 -13.84
CA PHE A 252 -5.15 -4.92 -13.35
C PHE A 252 -4.86 -4.40 -11.95
N LEU A 253 -5.55 -3.33 -11.56
CA LEU A 253 -5.37 -2.67 -10.27
C LEU A 253 -6.43 -3.16 -9.30
N VAL A 254 -5.99 -3.58 -8.12
CA VAL A 254 -6.88 -3.90 -6.99
C VAL A 254 -6.81 -2.75 -5.99
N ARG A 255 -7.97 -2.29 -5.53
CA ARG A 255 -8.11 -1.23 -4.52
C ARG A 255 -8.79 -1.84 -3.32
N CYS A 256 -8.24 -1.67 -2.13
CA CYS A 256 -8.84 -2.20 -0.91
C CYS A 256 -8.95 -1.11 0.14
N ASP A 257 -10.14 -1.00 0.74
CA ASP A 257 -10.40 -0.23 1.94
C ASP A 257 -10.48 -1.21 3.12
N MET A 258 -9.49 -1.13 4.02
CA MET A 258 -9.36 -1.99 5.20
C MET A 258 -9.66 -1.20 6.46
N LYS A 259 -10.60 -1.69 7.27
CA LYS A 259 -10.88 -1.17 8.60
C LYS A 259 -10.04 -1.94 9.61
N LEU A 260 -9.15 -1.23 10.28
CA LEU A 260 -8.33 -1.72 11.37
C LEU A 260 -8.91 -1.23 12.69
N ASN A 261 -8.60 -1.93 13.78
CA ASN A 261 -8.94 -1.49 15.14
C ASN A 261 -8.47 -0.07 15.49
N HIS A 262 -7.44 0.45 14.82
CA HIS A 262 -6.87 1.79 15.05
C HIS A 262 -7.08 2.79 13.91
N GLY A 263 -7.86 2.45 12.87
CA GLY A 263 -8.10 3.38 11.75
C GLY A 263 -8.47 2.69 10.45
N ASN A 264 -8.47 3.46 9.35
CA ASN A 264 -8.76 2.93 8.02
C ASN A 264 -7.51 3.02 7.15
N LEU A 265 -7.22 1.96 6.41
CA LEU A 265 -6.11 1.89 5.46
C LEU A 265 -6.66 1.72 4.05
N LYS A 266 -6.25 2.59 3.13
CA LYS A 266 -6.61 2.51 1.71
C LYS A 266 -5.40 2.05 0.92
N LEU A 267 -5.54 0.93 0.24
CA LEU A 267 -4.46 0.29 -0.50
C LEU A 267 -4.80 0.18 -1.98
N LYS A 268 -3.77 0.31 -2.81
CA LYS A 268 -3.85 0.08 -4.25
C LYS A 268 -2.62 -0.70 -4.66
N PHE A 269 -2.80 -1.84 -5.31
CA PHE A 269 -1.67 -2.64 -5.79
C PHE A 269 -1.99 -3.28 -7.15
N PRO A 270 -0.99 -3.38 -8.04
CA PRO A 270 -1.15 -4.06 -9.30
C PRO A 270 -1.14 -5.58 -9.08
N VAL A 271 -1.97 -6.27 -9.85
CA VAL A 271 -2.03 -7.72 -9.91
C VAL A 271 -1.81 -8.13 -11.36
N SER A 272 -0.96 -9.13 -11.55
CA SER A 272 -0.61 -9.65 -12.86
C SER A 272 -0.91 -11.14 -12.95
N VAL A 273 -1.74 -11.51 -13.91
CA VAL A 273 -2.07 -12.90 -14.24
C VAL A 273 -1.42 -13.24 -15.56
N VAL A 274 -0.62 -14.29 -15.57
CA VAL A 274 0.02 -14.78 -16.80
C VAL A 274 -0.96 -15.69 -17.54
N LEU A 275 -1.19 -15.39 -18.81
CA LEU A 275 -1.92 -16.28 -19.72
C LEU A 275 -0.94 -16.89 -20.73
N GLU A 276 -1.03 -18.20 -20.88
CA GLU A 276 -0.13 -18.99 -21.70
C GLU A 276 -0.88 -19.73 -22.80
N ASP A 277 -0.15 -20.09 -23.83
CA ASP A 277 -0.68 -20.86 -24.93
C ASP A 277 -1.16 -22.25 -24.48
N LEU A 278 -2.10 -22.85 -25.22
CA LEU A 278 -2.59 -24.20 -24.88
C LEU A 278 -1.43 -25.22 -24.93
N ALA A 279 -1.30 -26.04 -23.90
CA ALA A 279 -0.29 -27.09 -23.86
C ALA A 279 -0.81 -28.34 -24.57
N LEU A 280 0.02 -28.91 -25.45
CA LEU A 280 -0.32 -30.08 -26.26
C LEU A 280 0.69 -31.20 -25.99
N ARG A 281 0.21 -32.40 -25.68
CA ARG A 281 1.04 -33.59 -25.47
C ARG A 281 0.48 -34.78 -26.24
N ASN A 282 1.32 -35.55 -26.90
CA ASN A 282 0.95 -36.85 -27.49
C ASN A 282 1.47 -37.95 -26.57
N ILE A 283 0.57 -38.78 -26.03
CA ILE A 283 0.91 -39.94 -25.21
C ILE A 283 0.30 -41.16 -25.88
N ASN A 284 1.15 -41.99 -26.49
CA ASN A 284 0.76 -43.25 -27.14
C ASN A 284 -0.39 -43.09 -28.15
N GLY A 285 -0.36 -42.03 -28.97
CA GLY A 285 -1.41 -41.74 -29.97
C GLY A 285 -2.65 -41.04 -29.42
N THR A 286 -2.71 -40.78 -28.10
CA THR A 286 -3.74 -39.94 -27.48
C THR A 286 -3.23 -38.52 -27.35
N ILE A 287 -3.97 -37.57 -27.92
CA ILE A 287 -3.61 -36.15 -27.84
C ILE A 287 -4.27 -35.53 -26.61
N ILE A 288 -3.47 -35.03 -25.67
CA ILE A 288 -3.92 -34.31 -24.50
C ILE A 288 -3.76 -32.82 -24.75
N LEU A 289 -4.89 -32.12 -24.79
CA LEU A 289 -4.95 -30.67 -24.93
C LEU A 289 -5.29 -30.05 -23.56
N THR A 290 -4.39 -29.21 -23.06
CA THR A 290 -4.49 -28.62 -21.72
C THR A 290 -4.60 -27.10 -21.81
N ASN A 291 -5.65 -26.57 -21.19
CA ASN A 291 -5.83 -25.14 -20.97
C ASN A 291 -5.32 -24.80 -19.56
N GLN A 292 -4.21 -24.07 -19.47
CA GLN A 292 -3.67 -23.61 -18.18
C GLN A 292 -4.17 -22.21 -17.80
N ASN A 293 -5.15 -21.67 -18.53
CA ASN A 293 -5.63 -20.32 -18.31
C ASN A 293 -6.89 -20.29 -17.44
N PRO A 294 -7.12 -19.19 -16.70
CA PRO A 294 -8.34 -18.93 -15.93
C PRO A 294 -9.58 -18.61 -16.76
N ILE A 295 -9.51 -18.75 -18.08
CA ILE A 295 -10.64 -18.52 -18.99
C ILE A 295 -10.94 -19.78 -19.78
N PRO A 296 -12.22 -20.08 -20.05
CA PRO A 296 -12.57 -21.09 -21.04
C PRO A 296 -12.10 -20.65 -22.42
N ILE A 297 -11.44 -21.56 -23.15
CA ILE A 297 -10.93 -21.28 -24.50
C ILE A 297 -11.72 -22.12 -25.51
N PRO A 298 -12.46 -21.50 -26.44
CA PRO A 298 -13.09 -22.21 -27.53
C PRO A 298 -12.04 -22.65 -28.55
N VAL A 299 -12.04 -23.94 -28.86
CA VAL A 299 -11.08 -24.60 -29.74
C VAL A 299 -11.81 -25.30 -30.88
N TYR A 300 -11.31 -25.13 -32.09
CA TYR A 300 -11.68 -25.91 -33.27
C TYR A 300 -10.60 -26.95 -33.55
N VAL A 301 -10.97 -28.21 -33.45
CA VAL A 301 -10.09 -29.35 -33.72
C VAL A 301 -10.42 -29.90 -35.10
N GLU A 302 -9.44 -29.94 -35.98
CA GLU A 302 -9.51 -30.46 -37.35
C GLU A 302 -8.66 -31.73 -37.43
N PHE A 303 -9.27 -32.82 -37.89
CA PHE A 303 -8.61 -34.11 -38.07
C PHE A 303 -8.30 -34.28 -39.56
N ILE A 304 -7.02 -34.41 -39.89
CA ILE A 304 -6.53 -34.36 -41.26
C ILE A 304 -5.86 -35.69 -41.61
N LYS A 305 -6.20 -36.23 -42.77
CA LYS A 305 -5.50 -37.36 -43.40
C LYS A 305 -4.57 -36.84 -44.49
N THR A 306 -3.37 -37.39 -44.54
CA THR A 306 -2.36 -37.10 -45.56
C THR A 306 -2.17 -38.33 -46.42
N ASN A 307 -2.41 -38.20 -47.71
CA ASN A 307 -1.97 -39.17 -48.72
C ASN A 307 -0.77 -38.55 -49.48
N ASP A 308 -0.06 -39.34 -50.28
CA ASP A 308 1.18 -38.93 -50.98
C ASP A 308 1.06 -37.64 -51.82
N ILE A 309 -0.16 -37.22 -52.18
CA ILE A 309 -0.42 -36.12 -53.11
C ILE A 309 -1.39 -35.07 -52.51
N SER A 310 -2.05 -35.33 -51.37
CA SER A 310 -3.06 -34.40 -50.84
C SER A 310 -3.31 -34.51 -49.34
N THR A 311 -3.77 -33.38 -48.77
CA THR A 311 -4.30 -33.32 -47.41
C THR A 311 -5.83 -33.26 -47.47
N LYS A 312 -6.51 -34.10 -46.70
CA LYS A 312 -7.98 -34.15 -46.65
C LYS A 312 -8.44 -33.98 -45.22
N LEU A 313 -9.30 -32.98 -44.99
CA LEU A 313 -10.03 -32.83 -43.73
C LEU A 313 -11.03 -33.99 -43.60
N ILE A 314 -10.88 -34.82 -42.57
CA ILE A 314 -11.78 -35.94 -42.28
C ILE A 314 -12.99 -35.44 -41.51
N CYS A 315 -12.74 -34.69 -40.44
CA CYS A 315 -13.78 -34.15 -39.58
C CYS A 315 -13.26 -32.90 -38.85
N SER A 316 -14.20 -32.10 -38.33
CA SER A 316 -13.90 -31.03 -37.39
C SER A 316 -14.86 -31.08 -36.20
N LYS A 317 -14.37 -30.64 -35.05
CA LYS A 317 -15.15 -30.57 -33.82
C LYS A 317 -14.82 -29.27 -33.08
N ARG A 318 -15.85 -28.55 -32.65
CA ARG A 318 -15.70 -27.45 -31.71
C ARG A 318 -15.76 -27.99 -30.28
N VAL A 319 -14.78 -27.63 -29.47
CA VAL A 319 -14.68 -27.99 -28.05
C VAL A 319 -14.44 -26.70 -27.27
N ILE A 320 -15.21 -26.47 -26.21
CA ILE A 320 -14.88 -25.41 -25.25
C ILE A 320 -14.02 -26.07 -24.19
N LEU A 321 -12.74 -25.69 -24.10
CA LEU A 321 -11.88 -26.15 -23.01
C LEU A 321 -12.17 -25.31 -21.78
N PRO A 322 -12.69 -25.88 -20.68
CA PRO A 322 -12.83 -25.14 -19.43
C PRO A 322 -11.50 -24.56 -18.96
N ALA A 323 -11.57 -23.54 -18.11
CA ALA A 323 -10.39 -23.02 -17.42
C ALA A 323 -9.65 -24.15 -16.67
N PHE A 324 -8.31 -24.16 -16.72
CA PHE A 324 -7.45 -25.14 -16.02
C PHE A 324 -7.82 -26.61 -16.24
N SER A 325 -8.22 -26.98 -17.45
CA SER A 325 -8.67 -28.32 -17.76
C SER A 325 -7.77 -29.00 -18.79
N SER A 326 -7.81 -30.34 -18.79
CA SER A 326 -7.23 -31.16 -19.85
C SER A 326 -8.34 -31.97 -20.51
N THR A 327 -8.40 -31.92 -21.84
CA THR A 327 -9.30 -32.75 -22.64
C THR A 327 -8.47 -33.73 -23.46
N GLN A 328 -8.87 -34.99 -23.43
CA GLN A 328 -8.30 -36.01 -24.31
C GLN A 328 -9.03 -35.98 -25.66
N LEU A 329 -8.25 -35.87 -26.72
CA LEU A 329 -8.70 -35.99 -28.09
C LEU A 329 -8.31 -37.40 -28.55
N TYR A 330 -9.32 -38.25 -28.74
CA TYR A 330 -9.12 -39.62 -29.22
C TYR A 330 -9.30 -39.67 -30.75
N PRO A 331 -8.23 -39.90 -31.50
CA PRO A 331 -8.32 -40.20 -32.93
C PRO A 331 -8.66 -41.67 -33.22
N SER A 332 -8.84 -42.53 -32.20
CA SER A 332 -9.03 -43.97 -32.39
C SER A 332 -10.24 -44.57 -31.66
N ASN A 333 -11.00 -45.33 -32.44
CA ASN A 333 -12.15 -46.19 -32.14
C ASN A 333 -13.50 -45.50 -31.80
N GLY A 334 -14.45 -45.68 -32.72
CA GLY A 334 -15.88 -45.36 -32.53
C GLY A 334 -16.39 -44.02 -33.04
N THR A 335 -15.53 -43.10 -33.52
CA THR A 335 -15.98 -41.79 -34.02
C THR A 335 -15.76 -41.61 -35.53
N LYS A 336 -16.53 -40.70 -36.17
CA LYS A 336 -16.37 -40.32 -37.59
C LYS A 336 -14.96 -39.75 -37.94
N CYS A 337 -14.09 -39.59 -36.95
CA CYS A 337 -12.78 -38.96 -37.04
C CYS A 337 -11.61 -39.96 -37.04
N ASN A 338 -11.90 -41.26 -37.17
CA ASN A 338 -10.87 -42.30 -37.19
C ASN A 338 -9.92 -42.15 -38.41
N ASN A 339 -8.66 -42.60 -38.25
CA ASN A 339 -7.60 -42.58 -39.27
C ASN A 339 -7.04 -41.19 -39.66
N ALA A 340 -7.01 -40.25 -38.71
CA ALA A 340 -6.25 -39.01 -38.89
C ALA A 340 -4.75 -39.23 -38.69
N ASP A 341 -3.95 -38.66 -39.59
CA ASP A 341 -2.48 -38.66 -39.48
C ASP A 341 -2.01 -37.40 -38.72
N PHE A 342 -2.76 -36.30 -38.86
CA PHE A 342 -2.49 -35.02 -38.24
C PHE A 342 -3.75 -34.46 -37.57
N ILE A 343 -3.56 -33.77 -36.46
CA ILE A 343 -4.60 -32.95 -35.83
C ILE A 343 -4.12 -31.50 -35.86
N ARG A 344 -4.99 -30.60 -36.37
CA ARG A 344 -4.81 -29.16 -36.30
C ARG A 344 -5.79 -28.58 -35.28
N ILE A 345 -5.28 -27.73 -34.41
CA ILE A 345 -5.99 -27.14 -33.27
C ILE A 345 -5.97 -25.64 -33.45
N ASN A 346 -7.11 -25.06 -33.81
CA ASN A 346 -7.28 -23.63 -34.03
C ASN A 346 -8.03 -23.02 -32.84
N TYR A 347 -7.57 -21.90 -32.31
CA TYR A 347 -8.20 -21.21 -31.18
C TYR A 347 -7.90 -19.72 -31.21
N VAL A 348 -8.62 -18.94 -30.41
CA VAL A 348 -8.35 -17.52 -30.21
C VAL A 348 -7.88 -17.34 -28.77
N LEU A 349 -6.74 -16.68 -28.62
CA LEU A 349 -6.22 -16.26 -27.32
C LEU A 349 -5.52 -14.91 -27.52
N TRP A 350 -5.91 -13.94 -26.71
CA TRP A 350 -5.50 -12.54 -26.83
C TRP A 350 -5.99 -11.90 -28.12
N GLY A 351 -7.14 -12.36 -28.64
CA GLY A 351 -7.73 -11.85 -29.87
C GLY A 351 -7.02 -12.31 -31.14
N LEU A 352 -5.87 -12.95 -30.98
CA LEU A 352 -5.08 -13.53 -32.04
C LEU A 352 -5.55 -14.96 -32.34
N LYS A 353 -5.78 -15.24 -33.63
CA LYS A 353 -6.00 -16.60 -34.11
C LYS A 353 -4.69 -17.38 -34.01
N ARG A 354 -4.75 -18.55 -33.40
CA ARG A 354 -3.61 -19.45 -33.17
C ARG A 354 -3.92 -20.83 -33.73
N GLY A 355 -2.86 -21.51 -34.14
CA GLY A 355 -2.91 -22.86 -34.67
C GLY A 355 -1.78 -23.71 -34.11
N LYS A 356 -2.10 -24.92 -33.62
CA LYS A 356 -1.10 -25.96 -33.31
C LYS A 356 -1.39 -27.20 -34.14
N GLY A 357 -0.35 -27.81 -34.69
CA GLY A 357 -0.42 -29.08 -35.40
C GLY A 357 0.31 -30.16 -34.63
N VAL A 358 -0.25 -31.37 -34.58
CA VAL A 358 0.43 -32.55 -34.01
C VAL A 358 0.20 -33.77 -34.89
N LYS A 359 1.27 -34.55 -35.10
CA LYS A 359 1.20 -35.87 -35.72
C LYS A 359 0.61 -36.86 -34.73
N VAL A 360 -0.36 -37.64 -35.18
CA VAL A 360 -1.02 -38.68 -34.39
C VAL A 360 -0.25 -40.00 -34.48
N LYS A 361 0.34 -40.29 -35.65
CA LYS A 361 1.14 -41.48 -35.95
C LYS A 361 2.57 -41.12 -36.34
#